data_AF-A0A239XN20-F1
#
_entry.id   AF-A0A239XN20-F1
#
_cell.length_a   1.000
_cell.length_b   1.000
_cell.length_c   1.000
_cell.angle_alpha   90.00
_cell.angle_beta   90.00
_cell.angle_gamma   90.00
#
_symmetry.space_group_name_H-M   'P 1'
#
loop_
_entity.id
_entity.type
_entity.pdbx_description
1 polymer ?
#
loop_
_entity_poly.entity_id
_entity_poly.type
_entity_poly.pdbx_seq_one_letter_code
_entity_poly.pdbx_strand_id
1 'polypeptide(L)'
;MKIIEMTMETPIYTTNGYEHWLDVRYSIGSHKYSLTKLIINDNIITDMSILENLILSDMIELLSHAYNVSTQRREFREKNWWLF
;
A
#
# COMPACT_ATOMS: atom_id res chain seq x y z
N MET A 1 -9.73 9.17 -2.99
CA MET A 1 -8.78 8.33 -2.22
C MET A 1 -7.91 9.26 -1.41
N LYS A 2 -7.56 8.89 -0.18
CA LYS A 2 -6.71 9.72 0.69
C LYS A 2 -5.73 8.83 1.44
N ILE A 3 -4.46 9.22 1.47
CA ILE A 3 -3.46 8.59 2.35
C ILE A 3 -3.68 9.15 3.76
N ILE A 4 -3.81 8.24 4.72
CA ILE A 4 -4.06 8.54 6.13
C ILE A 4 -2.74 8.58 6.87
N GLU A 5 -1.89 7.60 6.60
CA GLU A 5 -0.61 7.40 7.27
C GLU A 5 0.31 6.67 6.29
N MET A 6 1.57 7.06 6.30
CA MET A 6 2.62 6.40 5.54
C MET A 6 3.86 6.31 6.41
N THR A 7 4.40 5.11 6.55
CA THR A 7 5.64 4.85 7.30
C THR A 7 6.61 4.10 6.41
N MET A 8 7.89 4.44 6.52
CA MET A 8 8.95 3.78 5.77
C MET A 8 9.91 3.13 6.77
N GLU A 9 10.33 1.91 6.48
CA GLU A 9 11.43 1.28 7.20
C GLU A 9 12.77 1.94 6.86
N THR A 10 13.82 1.66 7.62
CA THR A 10 15.16 2.15 7.28
C THR A 10 15.58 1.55 5.94
N PRO A 11 15.93 2.34 4.91
CA PRO A 11 16.28 1.81 3.60
C PRO A 11 17.48 0.86 3.66
N ILE A 12 17.42 -0.23 2.91
CA ILE A 12 18.47 -1.26 2.89
C ILE A 12 19.13 -1.26 1.51
N TYR A 13 20.46 -1.19 1.47
CA TYR A 13 21.19 -1.29 0.21
C TYR A 13 21.36 -2.76 -0.22
N THR A 14 20.93 -3.08 -1.43
CA THR A 14 20.97 -4.42 -2.02
C THR A 14 21.70 -4.44 -3.35
N THR A 15 21.78 -5.60 -4.01
CA THR A 15 22.36 -5.72 -5.36
C THR A 15 21.60 -4.91 -6.42
N ASN A 16 20.33 -4.57 -6.15
CA ASN A 16 19.44 -3.90 -7.10
C ASN A 16 19.24 -2.41 -6.76
N GLY A 17 19.95 -1.88 -5.75
CA GLY A 17 19.80 -0.52 -5.25
C GLY A 17 19.26 -0.46 -3.81
N TYR A 18 18.81 0.70 -3.39
CA TYR A 18 18.16 0.91 -2.10
C TYR A 18 16.71 0.41 -2.14
N GLU A 19 16.40 -0.51 -1.25
CA GLU A 19 15.04 -0.97 -0.97
C GLU A 19 14.38 -0.05 0.05
N HIS A 20 13.23 0.49 -0.33
CA HIS A 20 12.36 1.33 0.49
C HIS A 20 11.07 0.56 0.72
N TRP A 21 10.93 -0.01 1.93
CA TRP A 21 9.71 -0.69 2.35
C TRP A 21 8.75 0.33 2.96
N LEU A 22 7.58 0.45 2.36
CA LEU A 22 6.55 1.45 2.70
C LEU A 22 5.27 0.78 3.15
N ASP A 23 4.84 1.09 4.35
CA ASP A 23 3.50 0.78 4.82
C ASP A 23 2.58 1.98 4.58
N VAL A 24 1.57 1.77 3.73
CA VAL A 24 0.63 2.79 3.29
C VAL A 24 -0.75 2.46 3.83
N ARG A 25 -1.29 3.33 4.69
CA ARG A 25 -2.70 3.28 5.09
C ARG A 25 -3.48 4.35 4.35
N TYR A 26 -4.54 3.93 3.67
CA TYR A 26 -5.33 4.84 2.84
C TYR A 26 -6.83 4.55 2.95
N SER A 27 -7.65 5.53 2.57
CA SER A 27 -9.10 5.39 2.50
C SER A 27 -9.67 5.62 1.11
N ILE A 28 -10.74 4.87 0.84
CA ILE A 28 -11.62 5.04 -0.31
C ILE A 28 -13.05 5.08 0.23
N GLY A 29 -13.68 6.26 0.18
CA GLY A 29 -14.96 6.49 0.87
C GLY A 29 -14.83 6.27 2.38
N SER A 30 -15.71 5.44 2.94
CA SER A 30 -15.70 5.04 4.36
C SER A 30 -14.75 3.88 4.69
N HIS A 31 -14.16 3.24 3.68
CA HIS A 31 -13.31 2.06 3.87
C HIS A 31 -11.84 2.45 4.03
N LYS A 32 -11.14 1.74 4.92
CA LYS A 32 -9.70 1.88 5.16
C LYS A 32 -8.98 0.61 4.71
N TYR A 33 -7.82 0.80 4.09
CA TYR A 33 -6.97 -0.25 3.55
C TYR A 33 -5.53 -0.02 4.01
N SER A 34 -4.74 -1.09 4.06
CA SER A 34 -3.32 -1.07 4.37
C SER A 34 -2.60 -1.85 3.28
N LEU A 35 -1.54 -1.28 2.70
CA LEU A 35 -0.71 -1.90 1.68
C LEU A 35 0.75 -1.72 2.06
N THR A 36 1.52 -2.80 2.06
CA THR A 36 2.98 -2.75 2.14
C THR A 36 3.53 -2.79 0.71
N LYS A 37 4.34 -1.79 0.33
CA LYS A 37 4.92 -1.65 -1.00
C LYS A 37 6.44 -1.58 -0.91
N LEU A 38 7.12 -2.29 -1.80
CA LEU A 38 8.57 -2.19 -2.00
C LEU A 38 8.85 -1.24 -3.16
N ILE A 39 9.72 -0.26 -2.94
CA ILE A 39 10.25 0.62 -3.98
C ILE A 39 11.77 0.43 -4.03
N ILE A 40 12.30 0.14 -5.22
CA ILE A 40 13.74 0.00 -5.46
C ILE A 40 14.24 1.23 -6.20
N ASN A 41 15.31 1.86 -5.72
CA ASN A 41 15.90 3.03 -6.36
C ASN A 41 17.44 3.03 -6.19
N ASP A 42 18.16 3.50 -7.19
CA ASP A 42 19.62 3.65 -7.13
C ASP A 42 20.07 4.64 -6.05
N ASN A 43 19.21 5.59 -5.69
CA ASN A 43 19.45 6.59 -4.65
C ASN A 43 18.61 6.31 -3.40
N ILE A 44 19.17 6.67 -2.24
CA ILE A 44 18.41 6.69 -0.99
C ILE A 44 17.39 7.83 -1.03
N ILE A 45 16.11 7.48 -0.97
CA ILE A 45 15.02 8.43 -0.79
C ILE A 45 14.74 8.53 0.70
N THR A 46 15.07 9.68 1.29
CA THR A 46 14.75 9.98 2.70
C THR A 46 13.53 10.88 2.84
N ASP A 47 13.11 11.53 1.75
CA ASP A 47 11.97 12.44 1.74
C ASP A 47 10.68 11.65 1.46
N MET A 48 9.82 11.60 2.48
CA MET A 48 8.55 10.90 2.43
C MET A 48 7.59 11.49 1.38
N SER A 49 7.68 12.79 1.08
CA SER A 49 6.82 13.44 0.08
C SER A 49 7.09 12.94 -1.34
N ILE A 50 8.32 12.51 -1.63
CA ILE A 50 8.66 11.89 -2.92
C ILE A 50 7.97 10.53 -3.05
N LEU A 51 8.02 9.72 -1.99
CA LEU A 51 7.40 8.39 -1.95
C LEU A 51 5.87 8.50 -2.00
N GLU A 52 5.29 9.48 -1.29
CA GLU A 52 3.88 9.78 -1.36
C GLU A 52 3.43 10.13 -2.78
N ASN A 53 4.16 11.00 -3.48
CA ASN A 53 3.85 11.34 -4.87
C ASN A 53 3.99 10.15 -5.81
N LEU A 54 5.00 9.29 -5.63
CA LEU A 54 5.16 8.06 -6.40
C LEU A 54 3.97 7.12 -6.21
N ILE A 55 3.55 6.89 -4.97
CA ILE A 55 2.41 6.05 -4.64
C ILE A 55 1.10 6.63 -5.19
N LEU A 56 0.91 7.95 -5.06
CA LEU A 56 -0.27 8.63 -5.59
C LEU A 56 -0.28 8.70 -7.12
N SER A 57 0.88 8.67 -7.78
CA SER A 57 0.96 8.57 -9.24
C SER A 57 0.48 7.20 -9.74
N ASP A 58 0.62 6.17 -8.92
CA ASP A 58 0.20 4.80 -9.22
C ASP A 58 -1.16 4.45 -8.58
N MET A 59 -2.17 5.30 -8.83
CA MET A 59 -3.52 5.10 -8.28
C MET A 59 -4.14 3.75 -8.67
N ILE A 60 -3.78 3.22 -9.84
CA ILE A 60 -4.33 1.97 -10.36
C ILE A 60 -3.99 0.81 -9.43
N GLU A 61 -2.76 0.75 -8.92
CA GLU A 61 -2.34 -0.28 -7.98
C GLU A 61 -3.14 -0.22 -6.68
N LEU A 62 -3.30 0.98 -6.10
CA LEU A 62 -4.06 1.16 -4.85
C LEU A 62 -5.54 0.78 -5.00
N LEU A 63 -6.14 1.11 -6.14
CA LEU A 63 -7.52 0.72 -6.45
C LEU A 63 -7.64 -0.79 -6.68
N SER A 64 -6.69 -1.39 -7.39
CA SER A 64 -6.64 -2.84 -7.65
C SER A 64 -6.48 -3.63 -6.36
N HIS A 65 -5.60 -3.17 -5.47
CA HIS A 65 -5.44 -3.74 -4.14
C HIS A 65 -6.74 -3.65 -3.32
N ALA A 66 -7.37 -2.47 -3.28
CA ALA A 66 -8.63 -2.29 -2.55
C ALA A 66 -9.75 -3.19 -3.10
N TYR A 67 -9.82 -3.37 -4.42
CA TYR A 67 -10.76 -4.28 -5.07
C TYR A 67 -10.51 -5.75 -4.67
N ASN A 68 -9.25 -6.20 -4.71
CA ASN A 68 -8.88 -7.57 -4.33
C ASN A 68 -9.23 -7.87 -2.87
N VAL A 69 -8.88 -6.97 -1.94
CA VAL A 69 -9.22 -7.12 -0.51
C VAL A 69 -10.74 -7.17 -0.31
N SER A 70 -11.49 -6.34 -1.02
CA SER A 70 -12.95 -6.30 -0.92
C SER A 70 -13.60 -7.57 -1.46
N THR A 71 -13.08 -8.09 -2.57
CA THR A 71 -13.54 -9.36 -3.17
C THR A 71 -13.27 -10.55 -2.24
N GLN A 72 -12.07 -10.66 -1.69
CA GLN A 72 -11.72 -11.71 -0.72
C GLN A 72 -12.60 -11.66 0.53
N ARG A 73 -12.89 -10.46 1.05
CA ARG A 73 -13.82 -10.30 2.19
C ARG A 73 -15.24 -10.75 1.86
N ARG A 74 -15.72 -10.46 0.64
CA ARG A 74 -17.02 -10.92 0.18
C ARG A 74 -17.06 -12.45 0.07
N GLU A 75 -16.08 -13.06 -0.58
CA GLU A 75 -15.98 -14.51 -0.71
C GLU A 75 -15.90 -15.21 0.66
N PHE A 76 -15.12 -14.66 1.59
CA PHE A 76 -15.04 -15.17 2.95
C PHE A 76 -16.40 -15.12 3.66
N ARG A 77 -17.12 -14.00 3.52
CA ARG A 77 -18.45 -13.82 4.12
C ARG A 77 -19.48 -14.76 3.50
N GLU A 78 -19.45 -14.95 2.18
CA GLU A 78 -20.34 -15.89 1.49
C GLU A 78 -20.09 -17.34 1.93
N LYS A 79 -18.82 -17.74 2.06
CA LYS A 79 -18.44 -19.08 2.53
C LYS A 79 -18.71 -19.32 4.02
N ASN A 80 -18.62 -18.27 4.83
CA ASN A 80 -18.72 -18.34 6.29
C ASN A 80 -19.85 -17.47 6.83
N TRP A 81 -20.98 -17.41 6.12
CA TRP A 81 -22.10 -16.51 6.46
C TRP A 81 -22.64 -16.73 7.87
N TRP A 82 -22.50 -17.95 8.41
CA TRP A 82 -22.92 -18.34 9.76
C TRP A 82 -22.05 -17.76 10.88
N LEU A 83 -20.93 -17.11 10.55
CA LEU A 83 -20.09 -16.36 11.50
C LEU A 83 -20.49 -14.88 11.66
N PHE A 84 -21.52 -14.41 10.94
CA PHE A 84 -21.92 -13.00 10.88
C PHE A 84 -23.42 -12.78 11.06
#